data_AF-A0A914G7Y6-F1
#
_entry.id   AF-A0A914G7Y6-F1
#
_cell.length_a   1.000
_cell.length_b   1.000
_cell.length_c   1.000
_cell.angle_alpha   90.00
_cell.angle_beta   90.00
_cell.angle_gamma   90.00
#
_symmetry.space_group_name_H-M   'P 1'
#
loop_
_entity.id
_entity.type
_entity.pdbx_description
1 polymer ?
#
loop_
_entity_poly.entity_id
_entity_poly.type
_entity_poly.pdbx_seq_one_letter_code
_entity_poly.pdbx_strand_id
1 'polypeptide(L)'
;MAEISETNVNHHASSPDAAIDDEKKPALELYVKASGLDSTRTGACIFCQEFWIELYALHEINVVKLDVKVVNVNSETYKKRFLGEQAPILVETKKGITYSDNSDIEKKIFHLANDCHIPLFEKDPKVAKLVDTLYRNFKIFLRAKIDHDKMGRPNTKVEGFPPPLKASYDKLIDQLSSIDEILGERKTLYLLGNSMTEYDASLMPRLHH
;
A
#
# COMPACT_ATOMS: atom_id res chain seq x y z
N MET A 1 49.71 -15.50 55.92
CA MET A 1 49.62 -14.98 54.53
C MET A 1 49.05 -16.12 53.71
N ALA A 2 47.78 -16.03 53.32
CA ALA A 2 47.06 -17.07 52.61
C ALA A 2 46.85 -16.63 51.15
N GLU A 3 47.22 -17.51 50.23
CA GLU A 3 46.95 -17.41 48.80
C GLU A 3 45.44 -17.56 48.55
N ILE A 4 44.90 -16.76 47.62
CA ILE A 4 43.59 -16.97 47.02
C ILE A 4 43.79 -16.95 45.51
N SER A 5 43.50 -18.08 44.87
CA SER A 5 43.46 -18.27 43.42
C SER A 5 42.04 -18.05 42.87
N GLU A 6 42.01 -17.83 41.55
CA GLU A 6 40.86 -17.93 40.63
C GLU A 6 39.77 -16.84 40.74
N THR A 7 39.44 -16.12 39.67
CA THR A 7 38.78 -16.70 38.50
C THR A 7 38.83 -15.74 37.31
N ASN A 8 39.04 -16.32 36.13
CA ASN A 8 39.13 -15.66 34.83
C ASN A 8 37.71 -15.44 34.29
N VAL A 9 37.21 -14.20 34.32
CA VAL A 9 35.89 -13.85 33.75
C VAL A 9 36.06 -13.45 32.29
N ASN A 10 35.80 -14.40 31.42
CA ASN A 10 35.77 -14.23 29.97
C ASN A 10 34.49 -13.44 29.59
N HIS A 11 34.58 -12.12 29.45
CA HIS A 11 33.48 -11.31 28.90
C HIS A 11 33.42 -11.47 27.38
N HIS A 12 32.75 -12.53 26.92
CA HIS A 12 32.15 -12.54 25.59
C HIS A 12 30.95 -11.59 25.59
N ALA A 13 31.21 -10.31 25.31
CA ALA A 13 30.17 -9.37 24.91
C ALA A 13 29.75 -9.72 23.48
N SER A 14 28.77 -10.61 23.34
CA SER A 14 28.05 -10.80 22.09
C SER A 14 27.21 -9.55 21.81
N SER A 15 27.66 -8.77 20.82
CA SER A 15 26.94 -7.61 20.28
C SER A 15 25.57 -8.03 19.74
N PRO A 16 24.48 -7.28 19.97
CA PRO A 16 23.15 -7.60 19.46
C PRO A 16 22.96 -7.02 18.06
N ASP A 17 23.85 -7.33 17.13
CA ASP A 17 23.58 -7.20 15.70
C ASP A 17 23.48 -8.61 15.15
N ALA A 18 22.36 -9.28 15.44
CA ALA A 18 21.97 -10.46 14.71
C ALA A 18 21.60 -9.98 13.29
N ALA A 19 22.61 -9.84 12.44
CA ALA A 19 22.43 -9.64 11.02
C ALA A 19 21.48 -10.74 10.51
N ILE A 20 20.25 -10.35 10.14
CA ILE A 20 19.33 -11.27 9.47
C ILE A 20 20.07 -11.80 8.26
N ASP A 21 20.42 -13.08 8.31
CA ASP A 21 21.13 -13.81 7.27
C ASP A 21 20.50 -13.48 5.91
N ASP A 22 21.26 -12.74 5.10
CA ASP A 22 20.75 -12.10 3.90
C ASP A 22 20.33 -13.13 2.83
N GLU A 23 20.79 -14.38 2.98
CA GLU A 23 20.35 -15.52 2.18
C GLU A 23 18.97 -16.05 2.57
N LYS A 24 18.49 -15.81 3.80
CA LYS A 24 17.19 -16.31 4.28
C LYS A 24 16.02 -15.39 4.02
N LYS A 25 16.27 -14.11 3.74
CA LYS A 25 15.20 -13.14 3.46
C LYS A 25 14.38 -13.54 2.23
N PRO A 26 13.04 -13.46 2.28
CA PRO A 26 12.20 -13.61 1.09
C PRO A 26 12.62 -12.62 0.01
N ALA A 27 12.77 -13.10 -1.22
CA ALA A 27 13.01 -12.27 -2.39
C ALA A 27 11.70 -12.15 -3.17
N LEU A 28 11.19 -10.94 -3.25
CA LEU A 28 9.87 -10.62 -3.79
C LEU A 28 10.03 -9.71 -5.01
N GLU A 29 9.33 -10.07 -6.09
CA GLU A 29 9.17 -9.21 -7.26
C GLU A 29 7.71 -8.75 -7.33
N LEU A 30 7.47 -7.44 -7.23
CA LEU A 30 6.16 -6.85 -7.44
C LEU A 30 6.05 -6.30 -8.87
N TYR A 31 5.15 -6.88 -9.66
CA TYR A 31 4.85 -6.42 -11.01
C TYR A 31 3.75 -5.37 -10.95
N VAL A 32 4.06 -4.14 -11.34
CA VAL A 32 3.15 -2.98 -11.29
C VAL A 32 2.78 -2.51 -12.68
N LYS A 33 1.53 -2.07 -12.86
CA LYS A 33 1.03 -1.63 -14.15
C LYS A 33 1.78 -0.38 -14.64
N ALA A 34 2.25 -0.41 -15.88
CA ALA A 34 2.87 0.74 -16.53
C ALA A 34 1.85 1.84 -16.88
N SER A 35 2.35 3.05 -17.10
CA SER A 35 1.54 4.14 -17.66
C SER A 35 1.07 3.80 -19.08
N GLY A 36 -0.16 4.20 -19.39
CA GLY A 36 -0.72 4.07 -20.74
C GLY A 36 -0.09 5.05 -21.75
N LEU A 37 0.64 6.06 -21.27
CA LEU A 37 1.35 7.03 -22.12
C LEU A 37 2.81 6.65 -22.34
N ASP A 38 3.42 5.92 -21.40
CA ASP A 38 4.83 5.58 -21.41
C ASP A 38 5.04 4.28 -20.62
N SER A 39 5.40 3.20 -21.33
CA SER A 39 5.52 1.87 -20.75
C SER A 39 6.71 1.70 -19.79
N THR A 40 7.61 2.69 -19.71
CA THR A 40 8.76 2.66 -18.80
C THR A 40 8.44 3.25 -17.43
N ARG A 41 7.35 4.02 -17.32
CA ARG A 41 6.92 4.67 -16.08
C ARG A 41 5.81 3.90 -15.41
N THR A 42 5.76 3.98 -14.09
CA THR A 42 4.67 3.46 -13.27
C THR A 42 3.35 4.12 -13.66
N GLY A 43 2.27 3.34 -13.69
CA GLY A 43 0.91 3.82 -13.89
C GLY A 43 0.24 4.21 -12.58
N ALA A 44 -1.00 4.69 -12.67
CA ALA A 44 -1.82 5.10 -11.54
C ALA A 44 -2.74 3.97 -11.03
N CYS A 45 -2.21 2.74 -10.91
CA CYS A 45 -2.99 1.63 -10.33
C CYS A 45 -2.92 1.69 -8.81
N ILE A 46 -4.07 1.91 -8.16
CA ILE A 46 -4.16 2.07 -6.69
C ILE A 46 -3.71 0.81 -5.96
N PHE A 47 -4.14 -0.38 -6.40
CA PHE A 47 -3.70 -1.63 -5.78
C PHE A 47 -2.19 -1.88 -5.95
N CYS A 48 -1.61 -1.43 -7.08
CA CYS A 48 -0.16 -1.51 -7.24
C CYS A 48 0.57 -0.60 -6.25
N GLN A 49 0.06 0.61 -6.01
CA GLN A 49 0.66 1.55 -5.06
C GLN A 49 0.49 1.07 -3.62
N GLU A 50 -0.70 0.55 -3.26
CA GLU A 50 -1.03 -0.01 -1.95
C GLU A 50 -0.04 -1.12 -1.55
N PHE A 51 0.08 -2.18 -2.35
CA PHE A 51 1.03 -3.26 -2.03
C PHE A 51 2.49 -2.85 -2.16
N TRP A 52 2.82 -1.89 -3.03
CA TRP A 52 4.20 -1.38 -3.09
C TRP A 52 4.55 -0.64 -1.79
N ILE A 53 3.67 0.23 -1.28
CA ILE A 53 3.91 0.97 -0.02
C ILE A 53 4.08 -0.02 1.14
N GLU A 54 3.22 -1.03 1.27
CA GLU A 54 3.33 -2.07 2.30
C GLU A 54 4.65 -2.85 2.20
N LEU A 55 4.99 -3.35 1.01
CA LEU A 55 6.23 -4.09 0.80
C LEU A 55 7.48 -3.22 0.98
N TYR A 56 7.39 -1.93 0.64
CA TYR A 56 8.46 -0.98 0.83
C TYR A 56 8.71 -0.73 2.32
N ALA A 57 7.66 -0.63 3.14
CA ALA A 57 7.81 -0.54 4.60
C ALA A 57 8.52 -1.76 5.19
N LEU A 58 8.23 -2.98 4.70
CA LEU A 58 8.95 -4.19 5.10
C LEU A 58 10.40 -4.22 4.58
N HIS A 59 10.63 -3.72 3.37
CA HIS A 59 11.96 -3.64 2.77
C HIS A 59 12.88 -2.66 3.51
N GLU A 60 12.38 -1.47 3.90
CA GLU A 60 13.18 -0.45 4.60
C GLU A 60 13.73 -0.94 5.94
N ILE A 61 13.00 -1.80 6.63
CA ILE A 61 13.45 -2.44 7.87
C ILE A 61 14.09 -3.82 7.64
N ASN A 62 14.47 -4.12 6.39
CA ASN A 62 15.28 -5.28 6.02
C ASN A 62 14.60 -6.66 6.22
N VAL A 63 13.26 -6.73 6.22
CA VAL A 63 12.49 -7.98 6.34
C VAL A 63 12.44 -8.74 5.01
N VAL A 64 12.36 -8.03 3.89
CA VAL A 64 12.30 -8.61 2.53
C VAL A 64 13.32 -7.96 1.60
N LYS A 65 13.72 -8.69 0.56
CA LYS A 65 14.34 -8.11 -0.64
C LYS A 65 13.24 -7.85 -1.65
N LEU A 66 13.08 -6.60 -2.08
CA LEU A 66 12.01 -6.18 -2.98
C LEU A 66 12.60 -5.67 -4.30
N ASP A 67 12.11 -6.21 -5.40
CA ASP A 67 12.28 -5.65 -6.75
C ASP A 67 10.92 -5.28 -7.34
N VAL A 68 10.84 -4.14 -8.03
CA VAL A 68 9.58 -3.64 -8.61
C VAL A 68 9.72 -3.54 -10.11
N LYS A 69 8.85 -4.26 -10.82
CA LYS A 69 8.90 -4.39 -12.28
C LYS A 69 7.69 -3.72 -12.90
N VAL A 70 7.94 -2.67 -13.67
CA VAL A 70 6.90 -1.95 -14.42
C VAL A 70 6.56 -2.75 -15.67
N VAL A 71 5.27 -3.06 -15.87
CA VAL A 71 4.80 -3.93 -16.95
C VAL A 71 3.65 -3.35 -17.77
N ASN A 72 3.79 -3.49 -19.09
CA ASN A 72 2.66 -3.36 -19.99
C ASN A 72 1.83 -4.64 -19.98
N VAL A 73 0.71 -4.62 -19.25
CA VAL A 73 -0.21 -5.77 -19.11
C VAL A 73 -0.83 -6.24 -20.43
N ASN A 74 -0.78 -5.40 -21.47
CA ASN A 74 -1.28 -5.77 -22.80
C ASN A 74 -0.24 -6.48 -23.67
N SER A 75 1.04 -6.46 -23.29
CA SER A 75 2.11 -7.09 -24.05
C SER A 75 1.96 -8.62 -24.09
N GLU A 76 2.34 -9.23 -25.21
CA GLU A 76 2.28 -10.69 -25.35
C GLU A 76 3.15 -11.41 -24.32
N THR A 77 4.34 -10.88 -24.05
CA THR A 77 5.28 -11.46 -23.07
C THR A 77 4.65 -11.55 -21.69
N TYR A 78 3.97 -10.48 -21.25
CA TYR A 78 3.28 -10.46 -19.97
C TYR A 78 2.10 -11.45 -19.95
N LYS A 79 1.25 -11.42 -20.98
CA LYS A 79 0.09 -12.32 -21.10
C LYS A 79 0.49 -13.80 -21.10
N LYS A 80 1.58 -14.15 -21.79
CA LYS A 80 2.13 -15.52 -21.81
C LYS A 80 2.66 -15.92 -20.44
N ARG A 81 3.34 -15.02 -19.72
CA ARG A 81 3.94 -15.29 -18.41
C ARG A 81 2.89 -15.45 -17.30
N PHE A 82 1.87 -14.61 -17.28
CA PHE A 82 0.89 -14.54 -16.20
C PHE A 82 -0.53 -14.92 -16.64
N LEU A 83 -0.66 -15.63 -17.76
CA LEU A 83 -1.94 -16.16 -18.27
C LEU A 83 -3.06 -15.11 -18.41
N GLY A 84 -2.70 -13.84 -18.59
CA GLY A 84 -3.66 -12.73 -18.74
C GLY A 84 -4.08 -12.03 -17.44
N GLU A 85 -3.57 -12.47 -16.28
CA GLU A 85 -3.85 -11.86 -14.98
C GLU A 85 -3.46 -10.38 -14.94
N GLN A 86 -4.24 -9.56 -14.24
CA GLN A 86 -3.96 -8.14 -14.11
C GLN A 86 -2.92 -7.88 -13.02
N ALA A 87 -2.12 -6.82 -13.19
CA ALA A 87 -1.27 -6.31 -12.12
C ALA A 87 -2.14 -5.64 -11.02
N PRO A 88 -1.72 -5.67 -9.73
CA PRO A 88 -0.43 -6.15 -9.23
C PRO A 88 -0.29 -7.69 -9.23
N ILE A 89 0.93 -8.17 -9.47
CA ILE A 89 1.31 -9.59 -9.28
C ILE A 89 2.55 -9.63 -8.38
N LEU A 90 2.54 -10.47 -7.36
CA LEU A 90 3.69 -10.70 -6.49
C LEU A 90 4.31 -12.07 -6.79
N VAL A 91 5.63 -12.13 -6.95
CA VAL A 91 6.37 -13.39 -7.15
C VAL A 91 7.39 -13.56 -6.02
N GLU A 92 7.32 -14.66 -5.29
CA GLU A 92 8.35 -15.06 -4.32
C GLU A 92 9.37 -15.96 -5.03
N THR A 93 10.43 -15.33 -5.56
CA THR A 93 11.33 -15.95 -6.54
C THR A 93 12.05 -17.18 -6.02
N LYS A 94 12.49 -17.17 -4.75
CA LYS A 94 13.15 -18.31 -4.11
C LYS A 94 12.26 -19.55 -3.99
N LYS A 95 10.94 -19.36 -3.91
CA LYS A 95 9.96 -20.47 -3.79
C LYS A 95 9.27 -20.79 -5.13
N GLY A 96 9.44 -19.95 -6.15
CA GLY A 96 8.72 -20.08 -7.42
C GLY A 96 7.20 -19.88 -7.30
N ILE A 97 6.72 -19.22 -6.24
CA ILE A 97 5.30 -18.99 -6.00
C ILE A 97 4.88 -17.65 -6.59
N THR A 98 3.73 -17.63 -7.27
CA THR A 98 3.12 -16.42 -7.82
C THR A 98 1.77 -16.17 -7.14
N TYR A 99 1.53 -14.94 -6.71
CA TYR A 99 0.29 -14.46 -6.14
C TYR A 99 -0.30 -13.43 -7.11
N SER A 100 -1.40 -13.79 -7.78
CA SER A 100 -2.10 -12.93 -8.76
C SER A 100 -3.38 -12.31 -8.21
N ASP A 101 -3.99 -12.93 -7.18
CA ASP A 101 -5.15 -12.37 -6.50
C ASP A 101 -4.74 -11.39 -5.39
N ASN A 102 -5.36 -10.21 -5.36
CA ASN A 102 -5.10 -9.18 -4.35
C ASN A 102 -5.18 -9.72 -2.92
N SER A 103 -6.17 -10.56 -2.62
CA SER A 103 -6.35 -11.15 -1.30
C SER A 103 -5.20 -12.08 -0.90
N ASP A 104 -4.54 -12.73 -1.86
CA ASP A 104 -3.42 -13.61 -1.57
C ASP A 104 -2.10 -12.84 -1.45
N ILE A 105 -1.96 -11.73 -2.19
CA ILE A 105 -0.88 -10.76 -2.00
C ILE A 105 -0.97 -10.17 -0.58
N GLU A 106 -2.14 -9.67 -0.18
CA GLU A 106 -2.37 -9.11 1.16
C GLU A 106 -2.06 -10.12 2.26
N LYS A 107 -2.60 -11.35 2.18
CA LYS A 107 -2.28 -12.42 3.15
C LYS A 107 -0.79 -12.69 3.24
N LYS A 108 -0.08 -12.68 2.10
CA LYS A 108 1.36 -12.90 2.09
C LYS A 108 2.10 -11.79 2.84
N ILE A 109 1.74 -10.53 2.60
CA ILE A 109 2.33 -9.36 3.27
C ILE A 109 1.98 -9.39 4.77
N PHE A 110 0.73 -9.70 5.11
CA PHE A 110 0.26 -9.87 6.49
C PHE A 110 1.12 -10.89 7.26
N HIS A 111 1.36 -12.08 6.69
CA HIS A 111 2.19 -13.09 7.33
C HIS A 111 3.63 -12.60 7.54
N LEU A 112 4.21 -11.92 6.55
CA LEU A 112 5.56 -11.34 6.68
C LEU A 112 5.65 -10.31 7.81
N ALA A 113 4.68 -9.40 7.88
CA ALA A 113 4.61 -8.38 8.93
C ALA A 113 4.42 -9.02 10.31
N ASN A 114 3.47 -9.96 10.43
CA ASN A 114 3.15 -10.61 11.70
C ASN A 114 4.31 -11.47 12.23
N ASP A 115 4.97 -12.25 11.38
CA ASP A 115 6.11 -13.08 11.77
C ASP A 115 7.30 -12.24 12.29
N CYS A 116 7.39 -11.00 11.82
CA CYS A 116 8.42 -10.03 12.22
C CYS A 116 7.92 -9.01 13.25
N HIS A 117 6.70 -9.18 13.80
CA HIS A 117 6.08 -8.31 14.79
C HIS A 117 6.00 -6.83 14.35
N ILE A 118 5.75 -6.59 13.07
CA ILE A 118 5.59 -5.26 12.49
C ILE A 118 4.11 -4.88 12.51
N PRO A 119 3.71 -3.75 13.13
CA PRO A 119 2.31 -3.34 13.25
C PRO A 119 1.79 -2.70 11.96
N LEU A 120 1.89 -3.43 10.84
CA LEU A 120 1.45 -2.96 9.52
C LEU A 120 -0.03 -3.25 9.27
N PHE A 121 -0.63 -4.22 9.95
CA PHE A 121 -2.04 -4.60 9.76
C PHE A 121 -2.77 -4.51 11.09
N GLU A 122 -3.85 -3.73 11.13
CA GLU A 122 -4.58 -3.37 12.33
C GLU A 122 -6.09 -3.44 12.11
N LYS A 123 -6.85 -3.55 13.21
CA LYS A 123 -8.31 -3.64 13.12
C LYS A 123 -8.97 -2.37 13.62
N ASP A 124 -9.42 -1.53 12.68
CA ASP A 124 -10.24 -0.37 12.98
C ASP A 124 -11.46 -0.30 12.04
N PRO A 125 -12.65 -0.74 12.49
CA PRO A 125 -13.86 -0.73 11.67
C PRO A 125 -14.29 0.67 11.20
N LYS A 126 -13.97 1.73 11.96
CA LYS A 126 -14.32 3.11 11.60
C LYS A 126 -13.46 3.54 10.41
N VAL A 127 -12.16 3.29 10.48
CA VAL A 127 -11.20 3.64 9.42
C VAL A 127 -11.37 2.75 8.19
N ALA A 128 -11.55 1.43 8.35
CA ALA A 128 -11.80 0.52 7.25
C ALA A 128 -12.99 0.97 6.38
N LYS A 129 -14.13 1.25 7.03
CA LYS A 129 -15.33 1.76 6.35
C LYS A 129 -15.05 3.09 5.64
N LEU A 130 -14.26 3.97 6.25
CA LEU A 130 -13.96 5.27 5.66
C LEU A 130 -13.10 5.12 4.39
N VAL A 131 -12.03 4.32 4.44
CA VAL A 131 -11.11 4.08 3.32
C VAL A 131 -11.84 3.43 2.14
N ASP A 132 -12.68 2.43 2.41
CA ASP A 132 -13.46 1.71 1.39
C ASP A 132 -14.42 2.63 0.63
N THR A 133 -14.95 3.63 1.30
CA THR A 133 -16.07 4.42 0.79
C THR A 133 -15.62 5.70 0.08
N LEU A 134 -14.43 6.23 0.40
CA LEU A 134 -13.85 7.43 -0.22
C LEU A 134 -13.77 7.29 -1.74
N TYR A 135 -13.01 6.29 -2.21
CA TYR A 135 -12.76 6.16 -3.65
C TYR A 135 -14.03 5.78 -4.44
N ARG A 136 -15.01 5.13 -3.78
CA ARG A 136 -16.33 4.88 -4.37
C ARG A 136 -17.06 6.19 -4.63
N ASN A 137 -17.14 7.09 -3.64
CA ASN A 137 -17.84 8.36 -3.78
C ASN A 137 -17.12 9.28 -4.78
N PHE A 138 -15.78 9.29 -4.80
CA PHE A 138 -15.00 9.97 -5.83
C PHE A 138 -15.35 9.48 -7.24
N LYS A 139 -15.38 8.16 -7.48
CA LYS A 139 -15.77 7.61 -8.80
C LYS A 139 -17.19 7.99 -9.21
N ILE A 140 -18.13 8.02 -8.27
CA ILE A 140 -19.51 8.45 -8.53
C ILE A 140 -19.54 9.92 -8.98
N PHE A 141 -18.86 10.80 -8.24
CA PHE A 141 -18.76 12.21 -8.60
C PHE A 141 -18.05 12.41 -9.95
N LEU A 142 -16.91 11.75 -10.17
CA LEU A 142 -16.15 11.83 -11.42
C LEU A 142 -17.01 11.43 -12.62
N ARG A 143 -17.77 10.33 -12.52
CA ARG A 143 -18.68 9.89 -13.58
C ARG A 143 -19.78 10.91 -13.83
N ALA A 144 -20.46 11.36 -12.77
CA ALA A 144 -21.52 12.37 -12.88
C ALA A 144 -21.00 13.66 -13.53
N LYS A 145 -19.78 14.09 -13.18
CA LYS A 145 -19.17 15.29 -13.75
C LYS A 145 -18.83 15.11 -15.23
N ILE A 146 -18.22 13.98 -15.61
CA ILE A 146 -17.91 13.67 -17.01
C ILE A 146 -19.18 13.68 -17.86
N ASP A 147 -20.26 13.08 -17.37
CA ASP A 147 -21.51 13.00 -18.10
C ASP A 147 -22.19 14.37 -18.23
N HIS A 148 -22.10 15.22 -17.20
CA HIS A 148 -22.55 16.62 -17.26
C HIS A 148 -21.74 17.44 -18.26
N ASP A 149 -20.41 17.35 -18.24
CA ASP A 149 -19.53 18.14 -19.10
C ASP A 149 -19.70 17.78 -20.59
N LYS A 150 -20.01 16.50 -20.90
CA LYS A 150 -20.34 16.04 -22.26
C LYS A 150 -21.59 16.70 -22.85
N MET A 151 -22.49 17.23 -22.02
CA MET A 151 -23.68 17.97 -22.48
C MET A 151 -23.36 19.40 -22.95
N GLY A 152 -22.11 19.67 -23.34
CA GLY A 152 -21.67 20.97 -23.84
C GLY A 152 -21.42 22.02 -22.75
N ARG A 153 -21.21 21.60 -21.50
CA ARG A 153 -20.94 22.50 -20.35
C ARG A 153 -19.57 22.23 -19.70
N PRO A 154 -18.46 22.24 -20.47
CA PRO A 154 -17.14 22.02 -19.90
C PRO A 154 -16.82 23.07 -18.84
N ASN A 155 -16.11 22.68 -17.79
CA ASN A 155 -15.60 23.57 -16.73
C ASN A 155 -16.68 24.28 -15.88
N THR A 156 -17.85 23.66 -15.71
CA THR A 156 -18.83 24.15 -14.71
C THR A 156 -18.16 24.16 -13.33
N LYS A 157 -18.18 25.32 -12.66
CA LYS A 157 -17.67 25.46 -11.29
C LYS A 157 -18.64 24.83 -10.28
N VAL A 158 -18.16 24.55 -9.07
CA VAL A 158 -18.93 23.86 -8.02
C VAL A 158 -20.23 24.61 -7.68
N GLU A 159 -20.22 25.95 -7.71
CA GLU A 159 -21.39 26.79 -7.45
C GLU A 159 -22.49 26.64 -8.51
N GLY A 160 -22.11 26.25 -9.73
CA GLY A 160 -23.02 26.03 -10.85
C GLY A 160 -23.46 24.57 -11.02
N PHE A 161 -23.10 23.67 -10.09
CA PHE A 161 -23.48 22.27 -10.21
C PHE A 161 -24.99 22.08 -10.09
N PRO A 162 -25.62 21.31 -11.01
CA PRO A 162 -27.01 20.91 -10.83
C PRO A 162 -27.14 19.99 -9.60
N PRO A 163 -28.35 19.88 -9.00
CA PRO A 163 -28.54 19.19 -7.72
C PRO A 163 -27.95 17.76 -7.66
N PRO A 164 -28.09 16.90 -8.69
CA PRO A 164 -27.52 15.55 -8.64
C PRO A 164 -25.98 15.53 -8.61
N LEU A 165 -25.33 16.42 -9.37
CA LEU A 165 -23.87 16.54 -9.39
C LEU A 165 -23.37 17.10 -8.06
N LYS A 166 -24.05 18.13 -7.54
CA LYS A 166 -23.72 18.76 -6.26
C LYS A 166 -23.83 17.77 -5.10
N ALA A 167 -24.89 16.96 -5.05
CA ALA A 167 -25.04 15.93 -4.01
C ALA A 167 -23.90 14.90 -4.01
N SER A 168 -23.42 14.47 -5.18
CA SER A 168 -22.27 13.54 -5.27
C SER A 168 -20.95 14.19 -4.85
N TYR A 169 -20.77 15.48 -5.14
CA TYR A 169 -19.63 16.27 -4.69
C TYR A 169 -19.64 16.48 -3.17
N ASP A 170 -20.76 16.93 -2.61
CA ASP A 170 -20.90 17.19 -1.17
C ASP A 170 -20.62 15.92 -0.36
N LYS A 171 -21.11 14.76 -0.83
CA LYS A 171 -20.81 13.48 -0.19
C LYS A 171 -19.32 13.13 -0.19
N LEU A 172 -18.56 13.53 -1.21
CA LEU A 172 -17.11 13.36 -1.22
C LEU A 172 -16.44 14.30 -0.21
N ILE A 173 -16.89 15.56 -0.15
CA ILE A 173 -16.38 16.56 0.82
C ILE A 173 -16.68 16.16 2.26
N ASP A 174 -17.87 15.62 2.55
CA ASP A 174 -18.23 15.12 3.89
C ASP A 174 -17.28 14.00 4.34
N GLN A 175 -16.86 13.13 3.41
CA GLN A 175 -15.90 12.07 3.73
C GLN A 175 -14.49 12.58 3.95
N LEU A 176 -14.04 13.55 3.15
CA LEU A 176 -12.75 14.20 3.38
C LEU A 176 -12.74 14.93 4.73
N SER A 177 -13.85 15.58 5.08
CA SER A 177 -14.03 16.22 6.39
C SER A 177 -14.01 15.20 7.53
N SER A 178 -14.62 14.02 7.33
CA SER A 178 -14.55 12.93 8.32
C SER A 178 -13.12 12.41 8.53
N ILE A 179 -12.27 12.41 7.49
CA ILE A 179 -10.85 12.07 7.61
C ILE A 179 -10.12 13.13 8.44
N ASP A 180 -10.32 14.40 8.10
CA ASP A 180 -9.74 15.54 8.82
C ASP A 180 -10.10 15.53 10.31
N GLU A 181 -11.37 15.28 10.63
CA GLU A 181 -11.86 15.12 12.00
C GLU A 181 -11.13 13.98 12.75
N ILE A 182 -11.02 12.80 12.13
CA ILE A 182 -10.30 11.67 12.75
C ILE A 182 -8.84 12.01 13.02
N LEU A 183 -8.16 12.65 12.07
CA LEU A 183 -6.76 13.06 12.23
C LEU A 183 -6.62 14.13 13.32
N GLY A 184 -7.53 15.11 13.35
CA GLY A 184 -7.58 16.17 14.35
C GLY A 184 -7.88 15.66 15.77
N GLU A 185 -8.76 14.66 15.89
CA GLU A 185 -9.07 13.97 17.16
C GLU A 185 -7.86 13.16 17.66
N ARG A 186 -7.24 12.36 16.77
CA ARG A 186 -6.18 11.42 17.14
C ARG A 186 -4.83 12.10 17.35
N LYS A 187 -4.55 13.16 16.60
CA LYS A 187 -3.27 13.91 16.64
C LYS A 187 -2.06 12.99 16.40
N THR A 188 -2.23 12.06 15.47
CA THR A 188 -1.23 11.07 15.08
C THR A 188 -0.63 11.41 13.72
N LEU A 189 0.55 10.88 13.42
CA LEU A 189 1.21 11.08 12.12
C LEU A 189 0.46 10.35 10.99
N TYR A 190 0.02 9.13 11.26
CA TYR A 190 -0.73 8.25 10.37
C TYR A 190 -2.15 8.05 10.89
N LEU A 191 -3.01 7.36 10.14
CA LEU A 191 -4.43 7.18 10.48
C LEU A 191 -4.65 6.56 11.86
N LEU A 192 -3.84 5.58 12.24
CA LEU A 192 -4.02 4.84 13.49
C LEU A 192 -2.98 5.17 14.58
N GLY A 193 -1.90 5.88 14.24
CA GLY A 193 -0.79 6.06 15.17
C GLY A 193 0.42 6.75 14.55
N ASN A 194 1.59 6.53 15.14
CA ASN A 194 2.85 7.08 14.64
C ASN A 194 3.58 6.14 13.67
N SER A 195 3.03 4.95 13.45
CA SER A 195 3.51 3.98 12.46
C SER A 195 2.46 3.84 11.36
N MET A 196 2.93 3.67 10.13
CA MET A 196 2.09 3.42 8.96
C MET A 196 1.44 2.04 9.04
N THR A 197 0.16 1.94 8.67
CA THR A 197 -0.54 0.66 8.51
C THR A 197 -1.05 0.48 7.07
N GLU A 198 -1.68 -0.65 6.79
CA GLU A 198 -2.39 -0.97 5.54
C GLU A 198 -3.44 0.11 5.18
N TYR A 199 -4.09 0.70 6.18
CA TYR A 199 -5.05 1.78 5.93
C TYR A 199 -4.39 3.01 5.31
N ASP A 200 -3.16 3.35 5.69
CA ASP A 200 -2.42 4.47 5.11
C ASP A 200 -1.95 4.14 3.69
N ALA A 201 -1.41 2.93 3.50
CA ALA A 201 -1.02 2.41 2.18
C ALA A 201 -2.20 2.37 1.20
N SER A 202 -3.40 2.14 1.71
CA SER A 202 -4.64 2.20 0.95
C SER A 202 -5.12 3.64 0.75
N LEU A 203 -5.15 4.48 1.79
CA LEU A 203 -5.76 5.81 1.75
C LEU A 203 -4.91 6.83 0.98
N MET A 204 -3.60 6.87 1.18
CA MET A 204 -2.74 7.91 0.61
C MET A 204 -2.75 7.95 -0.93
N PRO A 205 -2.65 6.80 -1.64
CA PRO A 205 -2.87 6.75 -3.09
C PRO A 205 -4.23 7.32 -3.52
N ARG A 206 -5.29 7.00 -2.76
CA ARG A 206 -6.67 7.41 -3.06
C ARG A 206 -6.89 8.90 -2.83
N LEU A 207 -6.19 9.52 -1.87
CA LEU A 207 -6.22 10.97 -1.62
C LEU A 207 -5.40 11.75 -2.66
N HIS A 208 -4.33 11.17 -3.17
CA HIS A 208 -3.49 11.81 -4.18
C HIS A 208 -4.14 11.85 -5.57
N HIS A 209 -4.98 10.86 -5.89
CA HIS A 209 -5.77 10.78 -7.11
C HIS A 209 -6.93 11.78 -7.14
#